data_AF-A0A497KDI5-F1
#
_entry.id   AF-A0A497KDI5-F1
#
_cell.length_a   1.000
_cell.length_b   1.000
_cell.length_c   1.000
_cell.angle_alpha   90.00
_cell.angle_beta   90.00
_cell.angle_gamma   90.00
#
_symmetry.space_group_name_H-M   'P 1'
#
loop_
_entity.id
_entity.type
_entity.pdbx_description
1 polymer ?
#
loop_
_entity_poly.entity_id
_entity_poly.type
_entity_poly.pdbx_seq_one_letter_code
_entity_poly.pdbx_strand_id
1 'polypeptide(L)'
;PAYIEGYRLSFGAIDADRPSGVVFNGPEGSGLSNAVSEQSIVLLENENETMYGSPLIHEAFPPAGEYIVTYKDEDLSFEIPDQSSAPSRIVLAVPAVTLNKDGTINKISWKYMSGGGSGTIDPEGIMSEIMIQIGGTGAPYEDYPQPDMMYVSEWIPATTTEHVLPTQKIKWSEVTRVCMAYNDVYRNHYVVTWRKNIGS
;
A
#
# COMPACT_ATOMS: atom_id res chain seq x y z
N PRO A 1 -11.76 15.04 0.64
CA PRO A 1 -10.57 14.82 -0.21
C PRO A 1 -9.61 13.85 0.50
N ALA A 2 -9.02 12.91 -0.24
CA ALA A 2 -7.98 12.02 0.27
C ALA A 2 -6.78 12.86 0.73
N TYR A 3 -6.29 12.59 1.94
CA TYR A 3 -4.99 13.10 2.37
C TYR A 3 -3.91 12.12 1.93
N ILE A 4 -2.88 12.61 1.26
CA ILE A 4 -1.78 11.79 0.76
C ILE A 4 -0.57 12.09 1.61
N GLU A 5 -0.12 11.07 2.34
CA GLU A 5 0.94 11.18 3.35
C GLU A 5 2.34 11.25 2.72
N GLY A 6 2.50 10.70 1.53
CA GLY A 6 3.77 10.62 0.84
C GLY A 6 3.78 9.59 -0.28
N TYR A 7 4.96 9.41 -0.88
CA TYR A 7 5.21 8.32 -1.83
C TYR A 7 6.54 7.61 -1.54
N ARG A 8 6.68 6.41 -2.12
CA ARG A 8 7.93 5.66 -2.20
C ARG A 8 8.10 5.16 -3.64
N LEU A 9 9.34 5.07 -4.09
CA LEU A 9 9.67 4.31 -5.29
C LEU A 9 9.93 2.87 -4.90
N SER A 10 9.48 1.94 -5.74
CA SER A 10 9.71 0.52 -5.57
C SER A 10 10.50 -0.02 -6.77
N PHE A 11 11.57 -0.74 -6.49
CA PHE A 11 12.39 -1.40 -7.50
C PHE A 11 12.45 -2.90 -7.22
N GLY A 12 12.04 -3.72 -8.20
CA GLY A 12 12.10 -5.17 -8.12
C GLY A 12 13.29 -5.73 -8.92
N ALA A 13 14.02 -6.67 -8.35
CA ALA A 13 15.08 -7.41 -9.03
C ALA A 13 14.97 -8.91 -8.77
N ILE A 14 15.24 -9.70 -9.81
CA ILE A 14 15.41 -11.16 -9.72
C ILE A 14 16.90 -11.44 -9.82
N ASP A 15 17.54 -11.68 -8.67
CA ASP A 15 18.99 -11.79 -8.56
C ASP A 15 19.40 -12.57 -7.31
N ALA A 16 20.12 -13.68 -7.51
CA ALA A 16 20.61 -14.52 -6.41
C ALA A 16 21.70 -13.83 -5.57
N ASP A 17 22.46 -12.91 -6.19
CA ASP A 17 23.53 -12.14 -5.56
C ASP A 17 23.09 -10.69 -5.35
N ARG A 18 21.86 -10.51 -4.88
CA ARG A 18 21.25 -9.21 -4.66
C ARG A 18 21.98 -8.41 -3.55
N PRO A 19 22.13 -7.09 -3.70
CA PRO A 19 22.65 -6.25 -2.62
C PRO A 19 21.65 -6.16 -1.45
N SER A 20 22.11 -5.69 -0.29
CA SER A 20 21.23 -5.42 0.85
C SER A 20 20.41 -4.12 0.70
N GLY A 21 20.79 -3.27 -0.25
CA GLY A 21 20.09 -2.03 -0.58
C GLY A 21 20.50 -1.50 -1.95
N VAL A 22 19.71 -0.55 -2.44
CA VAL A 22 19.93 0.17 -3.71
C VAL A 22 19.90 1.67 -3.47
N VAL A 23 20.34 2.47 -4.44
CA VAL A 23 20.33 3.93 -4.33
C VAL A 23 19.31 4.52 -5.30
N PHE A 24 18.43 5.37 -4.78
CA PHE A 24 17.43 6.11 -5.57
C PHE A 24 17.86 7.56 -5.74
N ASN A 25 17.74 8.04 -6.98
CA ASN A 25 17.88 9.43 -7.36
C ASN A 25 16.63 9.86 -8.14
N GLY A 26 16.22 11.11 -7.93
CA GLY A 26 15.11 11.71 -8.67
C GLY A 26 15.43 13.14 -9.10
N PRO A 27 14.52 13.78 -9.86
CA PRO A 27 14.69 15.16 -10.29
C PRO A 27 14.59 16.12 -9.09
N GLU A 28 14.93 17.38 -9.32
CA GLU A 28 14.81 18.43 -8.32
C GLU A 28 13.39 18.48 -7.73
N GLY A 29 13.30 18.59 -6.40
CA GLY A 29 12.03 18.57 -5.67
C GLY A 29 11.47 17.18 -5.35
N SER A 30 12.09 16.09 -5.82
CA SER A 30 11.65 14.72 -5.50
C SER A 30 12.03 14.24 -4.10
N GLY A 31 12.88 14.99 -3.37
CA GLY A 31 13.41 14.54 -2.08
C GLY A 31 14.35 13.32 -2.16
N LEU A 32 14.73 12.87 -3.37
CA LEU A 32 15.61 11.72 -3.60
C LEU A 32 16.94 12.17 -4.20
N SER A 33 18.00 12.16 -3.39
CA SER A 33 19.38 12.43 -3.84
C SER A 33 20.31 11.47 -3.12
N ASN A 34 20.88 10.52 -3.87
CA ASN A 34 21.65 9.39 -3.35
C ASN A 34 20.96 8.70 -2.16
N ALA A 35 19.63 8.53 -2.26
CA ALA A 35 18.81 8.01 -1.17
C ALA A 35 18.89 6.47 -1.15
N VAL A 36 19.55 5.92 -0.14
CA VAL A 36 19.60 4.47 0.06
C VAL A 36 18.21 3.94 0.38
N SER A 37 17.86 2.79 -0.19
CA SER A 37 16.61 2.07 0.10
C SER A 37 16.41 1.87 1.60
N GLU A 38 15.24 2.24 2.11
CA GLU A 38 14.85 1.99 3.50
C GLU A 38 14.30 0.57 3.69
N GLN A 39 13.75 0.00 2.62
CA GLN A 39 13.16 -1.33 2.63
C GLN A 39 13.89 -2.25 1.66
N SER A 40 14.09 -3.50 2.09
CA SER A 40 14.51 -4.62 1.25
C SER A 40 13.71 -5.86 1.68
N ILE A 41 12.84 -6.32 0.79
CA ILE A 41 11.90 -7.41 1.07
C ILE A 41 12.14 -8.51 0.05
N VAL A 42 12.52 -9.70 0.54
CA VAL A 42 12.64 -10.90 -0.29
C VAL A 42 11.23 -11.46 -0.46
N LEU A 43 10.70 -11.40 -1.68
CA LEU A 43 9.30 -11.77 -1.95
C LEU A 43 9.13 -13.28 -2.08
N LEU A 44 10.04 -13.92 -2.81
CA LEU A 44 10.07 -15.36 -3.03
C LEU A 44 11.52 -15.83 -2.97
N GLU A 45 11.90 -16.46 -1.86
CA GLU A 45 13.29 -16.89 -1.62
C GLU A 45 13.82 -17.85 -2.70
N ASN A 46 12.94 -18.68 -3.26
CA ASN A 46 13.27 -19.63 -4.33
C ASN A 46 13.43 -18.97 -5.71
N GLU A 47 12.84 -17.79 -5.91
CA GLU A 47 12.89 -17.06 -7.19
C GLU A 47 13.94 -15.95 -7.17
N ASN A 48 14.63 -15.75 -6.04
CA ASN A 48 15.59 -14.67 -5.83
C ASN A 48 15.00 -13.27 -6.11
N GLU A 49 13.69 -13.13 -5.96
CA GLU A 49 13.00 -11.86 -6.17
C GLU A 49 13.10 -10.99 -4.91
N THR A 50 13.54 -9.75 -5.08
CA THR A 50 13.62 -8.76 -4.00
C THR A 50 13.09 -7.42 -4.45
N MET A 51 12.29 -6.83 -3.57
CA MET A 51 11.76 -5.49 -3.71
C MET A 51 12.51 -4.55 -2.78
N TYR A 52 12.99 -3.44 -3.34
CA TYR A 52 13.59 -2.34 -2.61
C TYR A 52 12.65 -1.15 -2.61
N GLY A 53 12.46 -0.55 -1.44
CA GLY A 53 11.69 0.68 -1.28
C GLY A 53 12.58 1.86 -0.97
N SER A 54 12.43 2.97 -1.69
CA SER A 54 13.03 4.25 -1.29
C SER A 54 12.52 4.67 0.09
N PRO A 55 13.20 5.59 0.80
CA PRO A 55 12.61 6.28 1.95
C PRO A 55 11.24 6.88 1.63
N LEU A 56 10.38 7.03 2.64
CA LEU A 56 9.11 7.75 2.48
C LEU A 56 9.40 9.23 2.27
N ILE A 57 8.93 9.76 1.14
CA ILE A 57 8.97 11.19 0.86
C ILE A 57 7.62 11.77 1.26
N HIS A 58 7.62 12.71 2.21
CA HIS A 58 6.43 13.38 2.73
C HIS A 58 5.92 14.50 1.81
N GLU A 59 5.90 14.23 0.51
CA GLU A 59 5.33 15.08 -0.54
C GLU A 59 4.18 14.33 -1.21
N ALA A 60 3.14 15.03 -1.64
CA ALA A 60 1.91 14.38 -2.10
C ALA A 60 2.14 13.46 -3.31
N PHE A 61 3.02 13.83 -4.25
CA PHE A 61 3.29 13.05 -5.46
C PHE A 61 4.75 13.20 -5.90
N PRO A 62 5.33 12.18 -6.56
CA PRO A 62 6.61 12.32 -7.21
C PRO A 62 6.52 13.37 -8.34
N PRO A 63 7.45 14.33 -8.43
CA PRO A 63 7.53 15.22 -9.58
C PRO A 63 7.80 14.42 -10.86
N ALA A 64 7.35 14.95 -11.99
CA ALA A 64 7.62 14.36 -13.29
C ALA A 64 9.13 14.44 -13.63
N GLY A 65 9.60 13.48 -14.42
CA GLY A 65 10.95 13.45 -14.95
C GLY A 65 11.67 12.12 -14.73
N GLU A 66 12.96 12.13 -15.04
CA GLU A 66 13.84 10.96 -14.93
C GLU A 66 14.19 10.66 -13.47
N TYR A 67 14.01 9.40 -13.11
CA TYR A 67 14.48 8.80 -11.87
C TYR A 67 15.49 7.70 -12.20
N ILE A 68 16.45 7.52 -11.31
CA ILE A 68 17.52 6.54 -11.48
C ILE A 68 17.58 5.65 -10.24
N VAL A 69 17.64 4.34 -10.46
CA VAL A 69 18.01 3.36 -9.44
C VAL A 69 19.39 2.84 -9.76
N THR A 70 20.36 3.09 -8.86
CA THR A 70 21.65 2.43 -8.94
C THR A 70 21.54 1.07 -8.27
N TYR A 71 21.63 0.02 -9.07
CA TYR A 71 21.62 -1.38 -8.65
C TYR A 71 23.00 -1.99 -8.91
N LYS A 72 23.72 -2.37 -7.84
CA LYS A 72 25.14 -2.74 -7.92
C LYS A 72 25.95 -1.59 -8.54
N ASP A 73 26.58 -1.81 -9.70
CA ASP A 73 27.38 -0.84 -10.44
C ASP A 73 26.64 -0.30 -11.67
N GLU A 74 25.33 -0.55 -11.81
CA GLU A 74 24.52 -0.15 -12.95
C GLU A 74 23.45 0.88 -12.56
N ASP A 75 23.32 1.92 -13.38
CA ASP A 75 22.25 2.91 -13.28
C ASP A 75 21.09 2.55 -14.20
N LEU A 76 19.90 2.40 -13.62
CA LEU A 76 18.66 2.08 -14.31
C LEU A 76 17.74 3.30 -14.28
N SER A 77 17.61 3.98 -15.43
CA SER A 77 16.72 5.13 -15.59
C SER A 77 15.28 4.73 -15.92
N PHE A 78 14.33 5.49 -15.40
CA PHE A 78 12.92 5.43 -15.79
C PHE A 78 12.26 6.81 -15.65
N GLU A 79 11.18 7.03 -16.39
CA GLU A 79 10.46 8.31 -16.42
C GLU A 79 9.14 8.21 -15.66
N ILE A 80 8.88 9.16 -14.76
CA ILE A 80 7.58 9.35 -14.15
C ILE A 80 6.87 10.50 -14.89
N PRO A 81 5.66 10.27 -15.47
CA PRO A 81 4.92 11.33 -16.13
C PRO A 81 4.32 12.30 -15.10
N ASP A 82 3.79 13.43 -15.57
CA ASP A 82 3.05 14.37 -14.73
C ASP A 82 1.92 13.70 -13.92
N GLN A 83 1.96 13.88 -12.60
CA GLN A 83 1.04 13.26 -11.65
C GLN A 83 -0.12 14.19 -11.24
N SER A 84 -0.27 15.37 -11.86
CA SER A 84 -1.29 16.35 -11.45
C SER A 84 -2.73 15.81 -11.45
N SER A 85 -3.01 14.78 -12.26
CA SER A 85 -4.33 14.14 -12.35
C SER A 85 -4.57 13.03 -11.31
N ALA A 86 -3.51 12.50 -10.69
CA ALA A 86 -3.57 11.37 -9.77
C ALA A 86 -4.54 11.58 -8.57
N PRO A 87 -4.62 12.75 -7.89
CA PRO A 87 -5.54 12.92 -6.76
C PRO A 87 -7.01 12.65 -7.11
N SER A 88 -7.43 12.98 -8.33
CA SER A 88 -8.80 12.78 -8.80
C SER A 88 -9.13 11.32 -9.15
N ARG A 89 -8.09 10.49 -9.29
CA ARG A 89 -8.16 9.08 -9.70
C ARG A 89 -7.93 8.10 -8.55
N ILE A 90 -7.58 8.58 -7.36
CA ILE A 90 -7.48 7.75 -6.16
C ILE A 90 -8.87 7.18 -5.84
N VAL A 91 -8.91 5.87 -5.63
CA VAL A 91 -10.09 5.13 -5.21
C VAL A 91 -10.05 4.98 -3.69
N LEU A 92 -11.03 5.55 -3.00
CA LEU A 92 -11.19 5.36 -1.57
C LEU A 92 -12.20 4.25 -1.32
N ALA A 93 -11.73 3.06 -0.98
CA ALA A 93 -12.57 2.03 -0.40
C ALA A 93 -12.84 2.36 1.07
N VAL A 94 -14.04 2.85 1.39
CA VAL A 94 -14.43 3.26 2.74
C VAL A 94 -14.98 2.06 3.51
N PRO A 95 -14.27 1.54 4.53
CA PRO A 95 -14.66 0.31 5.21
C PRO A 95 -15.79 0.54 6.23
N ALA A 96 -16.63 -0.48 6.37
CA ALA A 96 -17.61 -0.64 7.42
C ALA A 96 -17.40 -2.00 8.08
N VAL A 97 -17.22 -2.01 9.40
CA VAL A 97 -16.88 -3.21 10.16
C VAL A 97 -18.12 -3.77 10.85
N THR A 98 -18.41 -5.04 10.63
CA THR A 98 -19.45 -5.78 11.33
C THR A 98 -18.83 -6.65 12.41
N LEU A 99 -19.34 -6.57 13.62
CA LEU A 99 -18.82 -7.31 14.78
C LEU A 99 -19.74 -8.46 15.16
N ASN A 100 -19.14 -9.53 15.68
CA ASN A 100 -19.84 -10.54 16.46
C ASN A 100 -20.22 -10.00 17.83
N LYS A 101 -21.06 -10.75 18.56
CA LYS A 101 -21.51 -10.39 19.92
C LYS A 101 -20.37 -10.25 20.93
N ASP A 102 -19.27 -10.97 20.72
CA ASP A 102 -18.08 -10.96 21.58
C ASP A 102 -17.07 -9.84 21.22
N GLY A 103 -17.41 -8.97 20.25
CA GLY A 103 -16.57 -7.85 19.83
C GLY A 103 -15.46 -8.24 18.84
N THR A 104 -15.42 -9.49 18.38
CA THR A 104 -14.56 -9.88 17.27
C THR A 104 -15.12 -9.42 15.92
N ILE A 105 -14.24 -9.19 14.95
CA ILE A 105 -14.64 -8.79 13.60
C ILE A 105 -15.22 -10.00 12.87
N ASN A 106 -16.45 -9.86 12.39
CA ASN A 106 -17.11 -10.83 11.54
C ASN A 106 -16.77 -10.59 10.06
N LYS A 107 -17.02 -9.36 9.59
CA LYS A 107 -16.91 -8.98 8.17
C LYS A 107 -16.51 -7.52 8.05
N ILE A 108 -15.75 -7.20 7.00
CA ILE A 108 -15.51 -5.84 6.55
C ILE A 108 -16.20 -5.68 5.20
N SER A 109 -17.09 -4.71 5.07
CA SER A 109 -17.64 -4.27 3.78
C SER A 109 -17.13 -2.89 3.42
N TRP A 110 -17.24 -2.47 2.17
CA TRP A 110 -16.80 -1.14 1.76
C TRP A 110 -17.65 -0.54 0.65
N LYS A 111 -17.52 0.77 0.48
CA LYS A 111 -18.03 1.52 -0.67
C LYS A 111 -16.89 2.28 -1.32
N TYR A 112 -16.83 2.27 -2.64
CA TYR A 112 -15.84 3.02 -3.38
C TYR A 112 -16.27 4.47 -3.56
N MET A 113 -15.39 5.39 -3.19
CA MET A 113 -15.58 6.83 -3.30
C MET A 113 -14.41 7.44 -4.06
N SER A 114 -14.64 8.51 -4.80
CA SER A 114 -13.54 9.27 -5.40
C SER A 114 -12.68 9.94 -4.32
N GLY A 115 -11.36 9.92 -4.51
CA GLY A 115 -10.39 10.68 -3.71
C GLY A 115 -10.66 12.18 -3.68
N GLY A 116 -11.32 12.73 -4.69
CA GLY A 116 -11.77 14.13 -4.72
C GLY A 116 -12.85 14.48 -3.68
N GLY A 117 -13.51 13.48 -3.08
CA GLY A 117 -14.48 13.66 -2.02
C GLY A 117 -15.94 13.85 -2.47
N SER A 118 -16.26 13.64 -3.74
CA SER A 118 -17.65 13.66 -4.22
C SER A 118 -17.96 12.48 -5.14
N GLY A 119 -18.86 11.60 -4.68
CA GLY A 119 -19.47 10.56 -5.50
C GLY A 119 -18.93 9.15 -5.25
N THR A 120 -19.86 8.19 -5.28
CA THR A 120 -19.53 6.77 -5.47
C THR A 120 -18.89 6.63 -6.85
N ILE A 121 -17.86 5.79 -6.95
CA ILE A 121 -17.24 5.45 -8.23
C ILE A 121 -17.39 3.95 -8.50
N ASP A 122 -17.42 3.61 -9.78
CA ASP A 122 -17.19 2.24 -10.20
C ASP A 122 -15.68 2.00 -10.18
N PRO A 123 -15.16 1.03 -9.40
CA PRO A 123 -13.74 0.69 -9.42
C PRO A 123 -13.30 0.09 -10.76
N GLU A 124 -14.24 -0.41 -11.57
CA GLU A 124 -13.95 -1.06 -12.84
C GLU A 124 -13.25 -0.09 -13.80
N GLY A 125 -12.10 -0.51 -14.33
CA GLY A 125 -11.24 0.31 -15.18
C GLY A 125 -10.22 1.20 -14.45
N ILE A 126 -10.27 1.27 -13.11
CA ILE A 126 -9.23 1.94 -12.31
C ILE A 126 -8.37 0.92 -11.57
N MET A 127 -8.99 -0.10 -10.96
CA MET A 127 -8.31 -1.14 -10.19
C MET A 127 -8.90 -2.52 -10.49
N SER A 128 -8.07 -3.56 -10.47
CA SER A 128 -8.50 -4.94 -10.71
C SER A 128 -8.78 -5.71 -9.42
N GLU A 129 -8.06 -5.38 -8.35
CA GLU A 129 -8.06 -6.13 -7.09
C GLU A 129 -7.79 -5.23 -5.89
N ILE A 130 -8.28 -5.66 -4.74
CA ILE A 130 -8.15 -4.99 -3.44
C ILE A 130 -7.65 -5.98 -2.40
N MET A 131 -6.84 -5.50 -1.46
CA MET A 131 -6.35 -6.26 -0.32
C MET A 131 -6.70 -5.52 0.96
N ILE A 132 -7.20 -6.25 1.94
CA ILE A 132 -7.50 -5.73 3.27
C ILE A 132 -6.35 -6.07 4.19
N GLN A 133 -5.83 -5.07 4.88
CA GLN A 133 -4.83 -5.26 5.93
C GLN A 133 -5.38 -4.67 7.23
N ILE A 134 -5.26 -5.40 8.33
CA ILE A 134 -5.68 -4.94 9.66
C ILE A 134 -4.44 -4.82 10.51
N GLY A 135 -4.16 -3.61 10.99
CA GLY A 135 -3.09 -3.34 11.92
C GLY A 135 -3.61 -3.10 13.34
N GLY A 136 -2.85 -3.50 14.35
CA GLY A 136 -3.24 -3.34 15.74
C GLY A 136 -2.25 -3.93 16.73
N THR A 137 -2.71 -4.10 17.96
CA THR A 137 -1.91 -4.60 19.09
C THR A 137 -2.29 -6.01 19.52
N GLY A 138 -3.23 -6.63 18.80
CA GLY A 138 -3.73 -7.97 19.12
C GLY A 138 -2.88 -9.07 18.51
N ALA A 139 -3.25 -10.32 18.80
CA ALA A 139 -2.58 -11.47 18.20
C ALA A 139 -2.86 -11.53 16.68
N PRO A 140 -1.84 -11.75 15.85
CA PRO A 140 -2.04 -11.85 14.41
C PRO A 140 -2.71 -13.18 14.03
N TYR A 141 -3.38 -13.18 12.89
CA TYR A 141 -4.03 -14.37 12.32
C TYR A 141 -3.01 -15.41 11.88
N GLU A 142 -1.89 -14.96 11.31
CA GLU A 142 -0.75 -15.73 10.83
C GLU A 142 0.55 -14.97 11.17
N ASP A 143 1.70 -15.59 10.92
CA ASP A 143 2.99 -14.94 11.14
C ASP A 143 3.27 -13.94 10.01
N TYR A 144 3.10 -12.65 10.30
CA TYR A 144 3.44 -11.56 9.40
C TYR A 144 4.80 -10.95 9.75
N PRO A 145 5.60 -10.53 8.76
CA PRO A 145 6.88 -9.88 9.02
C PRO A 145 6.73 -8.48 9.64
N GLN A 146 5.56 -7.84 9.45
CA GLN A 146 5.28 -6.55 10.06
C GLN A 146 4.75 -6.74 11.50
N PRO A 147 5.38 -6.13 12.52
CA PRO A 147 5.13 -6.43 13.92
C PRO A 147 3.74 -6.00 14.43
N ASP A 148 3.08 -5.09 13.72
CA ASP A 148 1.77 -4.58 14.07
C ASP A 148 0.66 -5.04 13.12
N MET A 149 0.97 -5.96 12.20
CA MET A 149 0.01 -6.54 11.28
C MET A 149 -0.72 -7.69 11.95
N MET A 150 -2.04 -7.61 11.97
CA MET A 150 -2.90 -8.65 12.54
C MET A 150 -3.57 -9.52 11.48
N TYR A 151 -3.75 -9.01 10.27
CA TYR A 151 -4.41 -9.72 9.18
C TYR A 151 -4.06 -9.12 7.83
N VAL A 152 -3.89 -9.99 6.84
CA VAL A 152 -3.80 -9.64 5.42
C VAL A 152 -4.71 -10.61 4.66
N SER A 153 -5.63 -10.09 3.85
CA SER A 153 -6.44 -10.93 2.94
C SER A 153 -5.64 -11.35 1.72
N GLU A 154 -6.15 -12.32 0.96
CA GLU A 154 -5.74 -12.45 -0.44
C GLU A 154 -6.09 -11.18 -1.24
N TRP A 155 -5.60 -11.11 -2.48
CA TRP A 155 -6.13 -10.18 -3.47
C TRP A 155 -7.56 -10.57 -3.83
N ILE A 156 -8.50 -9.66 -3.54
CA ILE A 156 -9.93 -9.83 -3.76
C ILE A 156 -10.30 -9.07 -5.04
N PRO A 157 -11.13 -9.62 -5.94
CA PRO A 157 -11.59 -8.88 -7.11
C PRO A 157 -12.20 -7.53 -6.75
N ALA A 158 -11.86 -6.48 -7.50
CA ALA A 158 -12.34 -5.12 -7.20
C ALA A 158 -13.87 -4.97 -7.22
N THR A 159 -14.58 -5.87 -7.92
CA THR A 159 -16.05 -5.92 -7.97
C THR A 159 -16.68 -6.46 -6.68
N THR A 160 -15.91 -7.12 -5.83
CA THR A 160 -16.33 -7.53 -4.49
C THR A 160 -16.31 -6.31 -3.56
N THR A 161 -17.29 -6.23 -2.66
CA THR A 161 -17.45 -5.11 -1.70
C THR A 161 -17.57 -5.57 -0.25
N GLU A 162 -17.29 -6.84 0.01
CA GLU A 162 -17.27 -7.39 1.36
C GLU A 162 -16.33 -8.59 1.49
N HIS A 163 -15.82 -8.77 2.71
CA HIS A 163 -14.89 -9.84 3.07
C HIS A 163 -15.18 -10.35 4.49
N VAL A 164 -15.60 -11.62 4.58
CA VAL A 164 -15.81 -12.30 5.86
C VAL A 164 -14.47 -12.80 6.38
N LEU A 165 -14.12 -12.48 7.62
CA LEU A 165 -12.86 -12.95 8.19
C LEU A 165 -12.92 -14.47 8.44
N PRO A 166 -11.89 -15.26 8.04
CA PRO A 166 -11.95 -16.72 8.12
C PRO A 166 -12.15 -17.29 9.53
N THR A 167 -11.50 -16.73 10.56
CA THR A 167 -11.60 -17.24 11.95
C THR A 167 -12.31 -16.31 12.90
N GLN A 168 -12.52 -15.05 12.51
CA GLN A 168 -13.19 -14.03 13.32
C GLN A 168 -12.64 -13.95 14.76
N LYS A 169 -11.32 -14.11 14.92
CA LYS A 169 -10.64 -14.04 16.23
C LYS A 169 -10.13 -12.64 16.59
N ILE A 170 -10.05 -11.76 15.59
CA ILE A 170 -9.51 -10.41 15.73
C ILE A 170 -10.51 -9.55 16.47
N LYS A 171 -10.13 -9.04 17.65
CA LYS A 171 -10.97 -8.15 18.44
C LYS A 171 -10.90 -6.73 17.90
N TRP A 172 -12.04 -6.10 17.69
CA TRP A 172 -12.10 -4.71 17.22
C TRP A 172 -11.45 -3.72 18.19
N SER A 173 -11.44 -4.03 19.49
CA SER A 173 -10.77 -3.22 20.51
C SER A 173 -9.25 -3.12 20.31
N GLU A 174 -8.63 -4.10 19.65
CA GLU A 174 -7.18 -4.20 19.45
C GLU A 174 -6.74 -3.61 18.10
N VAL A 175 -7.68 -3.33 17.20
CA VAL A 175 -7.41 -2.73 15.89
C VAL A 175 -7.10 -1.25 16.02
N THR A 176 -6.00 -0.81 15.43
CA THR A 176 -5.57 0.60 15.33
C THR A 176 -5.80 1.16 13.92
N ARG A 177 -5.74 0.32 12.88
CA ARG A 177 -5.99 0.73 11.49
C ARG A 177 -6.57 -0.39 10.64
N VAL A 178 -7.27 0.01 9.58
CA VAL A 178 -7.62 -0.85 8.45
C VAL A 178 -7.03 -0.20 7.20
N CYS A 179 -6.19 -0.91 6.46
CA CYS A 179 -5.71 -0.47 5.16
C CYS A 179 -6.51 -1.19 4.06
N MET A 180 -6.92 -0.42 3.06
CA MET A 180 -7.52 -0.92 1.84
C MET A 180 -6.51 -0.67 0.71
N ALA A 181 -5.69 -1.66 0.43
CA ALA A 181 -4.63 -1.56 -0.55
C ALA A 181 -5.11 -2.03 -1.93
N TYR A 182 -4.64 -1.41 -3.00
CA TYR A 182 -4.98 -1.82 -4.36
C TYR A 182 -3.88 -1.44 -5.34
N ASN A 183 -3.85 -2.14 -6.48
CA ASN A 183 -3.05 -1.76 -7.63
C ASN A 183 -3.97 -1.14 -8.69
N ASP A 184 -3.57 0.00 -9.26
CA ASP A 184 -4.28 0.55 -10.41
C ASP A 184 -3.88 -0.14 -11.73
N VAL A 185 -4.57 0.17 -12.82
CA VAL A 185 -4.28 -0.36 -14.17
C VAL A 185 -2.89 0.00 -14.69
N TYR A 186 -2.19 0.96 -14.06
CA TYR A 186 -0.82 1.35 -14.35
C TYR A 186 0.19 0.75 -13.36
N ARG A 187 -0.27 -0.17 -12.49
CA ARG A 187 0.51 -0.84 -11.44
C ARG A 187 1.01 0.06 -10.32
N ASN A 188 0.44 1.26 -10.14
CA ASN A 188 0.69 2.02 -8.93
C ASN A 188 0.05 1.31 -7.75
N HIS A 189 0.83 1.11 -6.69
CA HIS A 189 0.35 0.51 -5.46
C HIS A 189 -0.12 1.60 -4.49
N TYR A 190 -1.40 1.59 -4.15
CA TYR A 190 -1.99 2.51 -3.18
C TYR A 190 -2.28 1.76 -1.88
N VAL A 191 -1.91 2.38 -0.75
CA VAL A 191 -2.27 1.90 0.59
C VAL A 191 -3.15 2.96 1.25
N VAL A 192 -4.47 2.78 1.17
CA VAL A 192 -5.42 3.72 1.79
C VAL A 192 -5.65 3.33 3.24
N THR A 193 -5.09 4.10 4.17
CA THR A 193 -5.16 3.80 5.61
C THR A 193 -6.30 4.52 6.32
N TRP A 194 -7.20 3.73 6.92
CA TRP A 194 -8.24 4.19 7.84
C TRP A 194 -7.77 3.96 9.27
N ARG A 195 -7.26 5.02 9.91
CA ARG A 195 -6.85 4.98 11.32
C ARG A 195 -8.10 5.07 12.19
N LYS A 196 -8.21 4.18 13.18
CA LYS A 196 -9.26 4.28 14.19
C LYS A 196 -8.95 5.51 15.03
N ASN A 197 -9.89 6.45 15.17
CA ASN A 197 -9.72 7.57 16.08
C ASN A 197 -9.63 7.03 17.51
N ILE A 198 -8.40 6.92 18.02
CA ILE A 198 -8.14 6.58 19.43
C ILE A 198 -8.21 7.89 20.22
N GLY A 199 -9.41 8.45 20.39
CA GLY A 199 -9.72 9.56 21.29
C GLY A 199 -8.94 10.88 21.08
N SER A 200 -9.66 11.94 20.72
CA SER A 200 -9.34 13.30 21.19
C SER A 200 -10.01 13.54 22.54
#